data_AF-A0A9X4ITZ5-F1
#
_entry.id   AF-A0A9X4ITZ5-F1
#
_cell.length_a   1.000
_cell.length_b   1.000
_cell.length_c   1.000
_cell.angle_alpha   90.00
_cell.angle_beta   90.00
_cell.angle_gamma   90.00
#
_symmetry.space_group_name_H-M   'P 1'
#
loop_
_entity.id
_entity.type
_entity.pdbx_description
1 polymer ?
#
loop_
_entity_poly.entity_id
_entity_poly.type
_entity_poly.pdbx_seq_one_letter_code
_entity_poly.pdbx_strand_id
1 'polypeptide(L)'
;MPSIDIDEDTSVETTTMKETPTLDLNAKVEIINFINTFDVKGNCYLYHEEEEKLVSTLLRPDDRKRISLMKELEEARTIRQLHKTRLFKDHPFLKKQKRIILLPYSSISKSHMQTSHYSEREINRTKIINTFWKSKLELHYDAAEASILVCSFLAKNIDRNTHGLGISQSKIAIVLGMSLRRVSDTLNRLEQLGYVRRHTVKAKRGKLSLGTFIQVTENFSSQFLPPKKIVGESEEKQKQSSEHQSQEPPEGHYFQFLEILSDLRLDLKNFIVKSKDPIPPAVLQQIFKVLE
;
A
#
# COMPACT_ATOMS: atom_id res chain seq x y z
N MET A 1 89.28 7.57 -18.82
CA MET A 1 88.59 7.63 -17.52
C MET A 1 87.14 7.22 -17.74
N PRO A 2 86.53 6.55 -16.74
CA PRO A 2 85.55 5.44 -16.85
C PRO A 2 84.14 5.94 -17.23
N SER A 3 83.07 5.15 -17.45
CA SER A 3 82.63 3.91 -16.79
C SER A 3 81.52 3.24 -17.62
N ILE A 4 81.41 1.94 -17.47
CA ILE A 4 80.25 1.09 -17.77
C ILE A 4 79.12 1.48 -16.80
N ASP A 5 77.84 1.44 -17.21
CA ASP A 5 76.84 0.54 -16.62
C ASP A 5 75.41 0.80 -17.11
N ILE A 6 74.70 -0.32 -17.14
CA ILE A 6 73.33 -0.60 -17.57
C ILE A 6 72.34 0.16 -16.67
N ASP A 7 71.36 0.85 -17.25
CA ASP A 7 70.10 1.15 -16.55
C ASP A 7 68.98 0.29 -17.15
N GLU A 8 68.84 -0.90 -16.56
CA GLU A 8 67.52 -1.42 -16.22
C GLU A 8 66.92 -0.44 -15.21
N ASP A 9 65.89 0.31 -15.61
CA ASP A 9 64.89 0.70 -14.63
C ASP A 9 63.52 0.63 -15.26
N THR A 10 63.05 -0.61 -15.26
CA THR A 10 61.64 -0.96 -15.28
C THR A 10 61.02 -0.27 -14.07
N SER A 11 60.47 0.93 -14.25
CA SER A 11 59.62 1.55 -13.22
C SER A 11 58.35 0.73 -13.16
N VAL A 12 58.40 -0.36 -12.39
CA VAL A 12 57.25 -1.08 -11.90
C VAL A 12 56.42 -0.04 -11.15
N GLU A 13 55.36 0.44 -11.80
CA GLU A 13 54.28 1.12 -11.11
C GLU A 13 53.87 0.22 -9.96
N THR A 14 54.28 0.61 -8.76
CA THR A 14 53.81 0.02 -7.53
C THR A 14 52.32 0.30 -7.51
N THR A 15 51.53 -0.67 -7.98
CA THR A 15 50.11 -0.77 -7.70
C THR A 15 49.99 -0.69 -6.19
N THR A 16 49.69 0.50 -5.67
CA THR A 16 49.15 0.69 -4.33
C THR A 16 47.90 -0.17 -4.28
N MET A 17 48.04 -1.37 -3.73
CA MET A 17 46.92 -2.19 -3.36
C MET A 17 46.08 -1.33 -2.42
N LYS A 18 44.94 -0.84 -2.90
CA LYS A 18 43.88 -0.36 -2.02
C LYS A 18 43.59 -1.53 -1.09
N GLU A 19 44.05 -1.45 0.16
CA GLU A 19 43.66 -2.36 1.20
C GLU A 19 42.15 -2.48 1.14
N THR A 20 41.67 -3.67 0.80
CA THR A 20 40.23 -3.93 0.82
C THR A 20 39.87 -3.89 2.29
N PRO A 21 39.07 -2.93 2.78
CA PRO A 21 38.81 -2.83 4.20
C PRO A 21 38.18 -4.14 4.66
N THR A 22 38.87 -4.82 5.59
CA THR A 22 38.40 -6.09 6.15
C THR A 22 37.16 -5.78 6.97
N LEU A 23 35.98 -6.02 6.39
CA LEU A 23 34.72 -5.81 7.09
C LEU A 23 34.59 -6.78 8.26
N ASP A 24 34.45 -6.23 9.47
CA ASP A 24 34.10 -6.99 10.66
C ASP A 24 32.73 -7.63 10.47
N LEU A 25 32.70 -8.95 10.28
CA LEU A 25 31.47 -9.73 10.07
C LEU A 25 30.51 -9.66 11.27
N ASN A 26 30.98 -9.22 12.44
CA ASN A 26 30.16 -9.01 13.64
C ASN A 26 29.65 -7.57 13.78
N ALA A 27 30.06 -6.66 12.90
CA ALA A 27 29.57 -5.28 12.94
C ALA A 27 28.04 -5.25 12.79
N LYS A 28 27.42 -4.36 13.57
CA LYS A 28 25.98 -4.14 13.53
C LYS A 28 25.61 -3.41 12.25
N VAL A 29 24.56 -3.89 11.61
CA VAL A 29 23.97 -3.26 10.43
C VAL A 29 22.77 -2.45 10.86
N GLU A 30 22.68 -1.20 10.40
CA GLU A 30 21.49 -0.37 10.62
C GLU A 30 20.50 -0.61 9.47
N ILE A 31 19.29 -1.07 9.79
CA ILE A 31 18.24 -1.34 8.81
C ILE A 31 17.14 -0.29 8.99
N ILE A 32 16.93 0.50 7.95
CA ILE A 32 15.92 1.55 7.89
C ILE A 32 14.89 1.12 6.85
N ASN A 33 13.70 0.73 7.31
CA ASN A 33 12.69 0.15 6.45
C ASN A 33 11.43 1.01 6.37
N PHE A 34 11.12 1.43 5.14
CA PHE A 34 9.90 2.14 4.80
C PHE A 34 9.09 1.40 3.74
N ILE A 35 9.27 0.09 3.52
CA ILE A 35 8.51 -0.66 2.50
C ILE A 35 7.00 -0.44 2.66
N ASN A 36 6.37 -0.10 1.54
CA ASN A 36 4.91 -0.04 1.42
C ASN A 36 4.38 -1.37 0.86
N THR A 37 3.72 -2.17 1.70
CA THR A 37 3.13 -3.46 1.29
C THR A 37 1.95 -3.30 0.31
N PHE A 38 1.40 -2.09 0.20
CA PHE A 38 0.32 -1.74 -0.71
C PHE A 38 0.79 -0.96 -1.94
N ASP A 39 2.09 -1.01 -2.24
CA ASP A 39 2.66 -0.37 -3.43
C ASP A 39 2.02 -0.93 -4.71
N VAL A 40 1.60 -0.04 -5.61
CA VAL A 40 0.91 -0.43 -6.84
C VAL A 40 1.76 -1.26 -7.79
N LYS A 41 3.08 -1.07 -7.78
CA LYS A 41 4.03 -1.83 -8.60
C LYS A 41 4.51 -3.10 -7.89
N GLY A 42 4.28 -3.22 -6.59
CA GLY A 42 4.82 -4.32 -5.80
C GLY A 42 6.35 -4.33 -5.77
N ASN A 43 6.98 -3.15 -5.85
CA ASN A 43 8.42 -2.96 -5.79
C ASN A 43 8.79 -2.12 -4.56
N CYS A 44 10.07 -2.16 -4.21
CA CYS A 44 10.71 -1.19 -3.34
C CYS A 44 12.02 -0.70 -3.98
N TYR A 45 12.60 0.34 -3.40
CA TYR A 45 13.96 0.76 -3.70
C TYR A 45 14.89 0.41 -2.55
N LEU A 46 16.09 -0.05 -2.91
CA LEU A 46 17.21 -0.28 -2.03
C LEU A 46 18.29 0.75 -2.33
N TYR A 47 18.79 1.45 -1.31
CA TYR A 47 19.89 2.40 -1.49
C TYR A 47 21.24 1.69 -1.59
N HIS A 48 21.99 2.00 -2.65
CA HIS A 48 23.35 1.56 -2.87
C HIS A 48 24.34 2.65 -2.41
N GLU A 49 25.04 2.45 -1.30
CA GLU A 49 25.91 3.48 -0.70
C GLU A 49 27.11 3.84 -1.60
N GLU A 50 27.82 2.84 -2.15
CA GLU A 50 29.03 3.12 -2.96
C GLU A 50 28.74 3.81 -4.29
N GLU A 51 27.56 3.58 -4.88
CA GLU A 51 27.15 4.14 -6.17
C GLU A 51 26.15 5.31 -6.02
N GLU A 52 25.81 5.68 -4.78
CA GLU A 52 24.87 6.74 -4.42
C GLU A 52 23.52 6.70 -5.17
N LYS A 53 23.03 5.49 -5.48
CA LYS A 53 21.83 5.29 -6.32
C LYS A 53 20.79 4.40 -5.68
N LEU A 54 19.57 4.46 -6.21
CA LEU A 54 18.48 3.56 -5.83
C LEU A 54 18.37 2.39 -6.81
N VAL A 55 18.37 1.18 -6.27
CA VAL A 55 18.20 -0.07 -7.02
C VAL A 55 16.77 -0.56 -6.80
N SER A 56 16.03 -0.79 -7.89
CA SER A 56 14.67 -1.33 -7.81
C SER A 56 14.71 -2.81 -7.47
N THR A 57 13.91 -3.22 -6.48
CA THR A 57 13.79 -4.62 -6.04
C THR A 57 12.32 -5.02 -6.04
N LEU A 58 12.01 -6.18 -6.64
CA LEU A 58 10.67 -6.72 -6.69
C LEU A 58 10.29 -7.34 -5.34
N LEU A 59 9.14 -6.95 -4.79
CA LEU A 59 8.59 -7.59 -3.59
C LEU A 59 7.78 -8.81 -4.02
N ARG A 60 8.19 -10.01 -3.55
CA ARG A 60 7.42 -11.23 -3.80
C ARG A 60 6.09 -11.19 -3.03
N PRO A 61 5.09 -12.00 -3.41
CA PRO A 61 3.82 -12.07 -2.69
C PRO A 61 3.98 -12.30 -1.18
N ASP A 62 4.95 -13.14 -0.79
CA ASP A 62 5.26 -13.40 0.62
C ASP A 62 5.97 -12.25 1.33
N ASP A 63 6.67 -11.38 0.57
CA ASP A 63 7.29 -10.16 1.07
C ASP A 63 6.23 -9.05 1.28
N ARG A 64 5.11 -9.10 0.53
CA ARG A 64 3.95 -8.19 0.71
C ARG A 64 3.19 -8.48 1.99
N LYS A 65 3.14 -9.75 2.41
CA LYS A 65 2.79 -10.07 3.80
C LYS A 65 4.00 -9.63 4.62
N ARG A 66 3.83 -8.61 5.46
CA ARG A 66 4.84 -7.90 6.26
C ARG A 66 5.79 -8.79 7.11
N ILE A 67 5.74 -10.10 7.01
CA ILE A 67 6.35 -11.08 7.89
C ILE A 67 7.58 -11.74 7.26
N SER A 68 7.65 -12.02 5.94
CA SER A 68 8.77 -12.84 5.42
C SER A 68 10.08 -12.07 5.32
N LEU A 69 10.13 -11.03 4.47
CA LEU A 69 11.33 -10.20 4.31
C LEU A 69 11.68 -9.44 5.61
N MET A 70 10.67 -8.99 6.34
CA MET A 70 10.88 -8.29 7.61
C MET A 70 11.48 -9.18 8.68
N LYS A 71 11.00 -10.42 8.82
CA LYS A 71 11.56 -11.36 9.78
C LYS A 71 12.99 -11.73 9.41
N GLU A 72 13.28 -11.94 8.12
CA GLU A 72 14.66 -12.14 7.65
C GLU A 72 15.59 -10.97 8.01
N LEU A 73 15.11 -9.73 7.91
CA LEU A 73 15.88 -8.53 8.23
C LEU A 73 15.99 -8.27 9.75
N GLU A 74 14.94 -8.50 10.54
CA GLU A 74 14.95 -8.35 11.99
C GLU A 74 15.87 -9.38 12.68
N GLU A 75 15.95 -10.58 12.11
CA GLU A 75 16.85 -11.65 12.56
C GLU A 75 18.32 -11.39 12.17
N ALA A 76 18.56 -10.57 11.15
CA ALA A 76 19.89 -10.23 10.63
C ALA A 76 20.51 -9.00 11.32
N ARG A 77 21.00 -9.17 12.55
CA ARG A 77 21.59 -8.08 13.35
C ARG A 77 23.08 -7.83 13.08
N THR A 78 23.77 -8.79 12.43
CA THR A 78 25.18 -8.67 12.04
C THR A 78 25.37 -8.90 10.55
N ILE A 79 26.48 -8.39 10.00
CA ILE A 79 26.86 -8.60 8.59
C ILE A 79 26.88 -10.11 8.24
N ARG A 80 27.39 -10.96 9.14
CA ARG A 80 27.41 -12.42 8.96
C ARG A 80 26.01 -13.02 8.81
N GLN A 81 25.02 -12.51 9.57
CA GLN A 81 23.64 -12.98 9.49
C GLN A 81 22.95 -12.42 8.24
N LEU A 82 23.19 -11.15 7.93
CA LEU A 82 22.72 -10.51 6.71
C LEU A 82 23.14 -11.30 5.47
N HIS A 83 24.39 -11.79 5.42
CA HIS A 83 24.92 -12.60 4.31
C HIS A 83 24.10 -13.86 4.01
N LYS A 84 23.30 -14.35 4.97
CA LYS A 84 22.47 -15.55 4.81
C LYS A 84 21.08 -15.23 4.27
N THR A 85 20.64 -13.98 4.36
CA THR A 85 19.30 -13.53 3.92
C THR A 85 19.15 -13.65 2.41
N ARG A 86 17.91 -13.76 1.93
CA ARG A 86 17.66 -13.80 0.49
C ARG A 86 18.00 -12.47 -0.17
N LEU A 87 17.63 -11.36 0.48
CA LEU A 87 17.91 -10.00 -0.01
C LEU A 87 19.39 -9.82 -0.35
N PHE A 88 20.26 -10.36 0.51
CA PHE A 88 21.69 -10.31 0.30
C PHE A 88 22.18 -11.13 -0.91
N LYS A 89 21.61 -12.32 -1.14
CA LYS A 89 21.93 -13.14 -2.32
C LYS A 89 21.56 -12.44 -3.61
N ASP A 90 20.41 -11.75 -3.61
CA ASP A 90 19.91 -11.00 -4.75
C ASP A 90 20.70 -9.68 -4.96
N HIS A 91 21.27 -9.11 -3.88
CA HIS A 91 22.00 -7.84 -3.90
C HIS A 91 23.34 -7.90 -3.12
N PRO A 92 24.41 -8.46 -3.73
CA PRO A 92 25.67 -8.67 -3.03
C PRO A 92 26.41 -7.41 -2.59
N PHE A 93 26.10 -6.24 -3.16
CA PHE A 93 26.72 -4.97 -2.77
C PHE A 93 26.43 -4.57 -1.32
N LEU A 94 25.37 -5.13 -0.71
CA LEU A 94 25.00 -4.89 0.68
C LEU A 94 26.08 -5.33 1.69
N LYS A 95 27.07 -6.16 1.31
CA LYS A 95 28.13 -6.61 2.25
C LYS A 95 28.92 -5.46 2.81
N LYS A 96 29.08 -4.41 2.01
CA LYS A 96 29.99 -3.31 2.30
C LYS A 96 29.27 -2.10 2.89
N GLN A 97 27.94 -2.14 2.98
CA GLN A 97 27.14 -1.02 3.44
C GLN A 97 27.01 -0.99 4.96
N LYS A 98 27.06 0.22 5.50
CA LYS A 98 26.81 0.45 6.92
C LYS A 98 25.30 0.52 7.20
N ARG A 99 24.53 1.04 6.25
CA ARG A 99 23.07 1.18 6.33
C ARG A 99 22.38 0.45 5.18
N ILE A 100 21.26 -0.17 5.50
CA ILE A 100 20.31 -0.74 4.54
C ILE A 100 19.07 0.12 4.58
N ILE A 101 18.84 0.91 3.52
CA ILE A 101 17.68 1.78 3.42
C ILE A 101 16.73 1.22 2.36
N LEU A 102 15.53 0.85 2.79
CA LEU A 102 14.45 0.36 1.95
C LEU A 102 13.36 1.43 1.86
N LEU A 103 13.02 1.86 0.65
CA LEU A 103 12.07 2.93 0.38
C LEU A 103 10.88 2.44 -0.45
N PRO A 104 9.68 3.02 -0.30
CA PRO A 104 8.59 2.79 -1.24
C PRO A 104 9.00 3.15 -2.67
N TYR A 105 8.46 2.41 -3.63
CA TYR A 105 8.71 2.67 -5.04
C TYR A 105 7.78 3.78 -5.57
N SER A 106 6.50 3.68 -5.22
CA SER A 106 5.42 4.56 -5.66
C SER A 106 5.02 5.56 -4.57
N SER A 107 4.42 6.67 -5.00
CA SER A 107 3.71 7.59 -4.08
C SER A 107 2.68 6.85 -3.22
N ILE A 108 2.58 7.25 -1.95
CA ILE A 108 1.59 6.74 -1.00
C ILE A 108 0.17 6.92 -1.58
N SER A 109 -0.08 8.00 -2.33
CA SER A 109 -1.39 8.27 -2.97
C SER A 109 -1.81 7.21 -4.00
N LYS A 110 -0.85 6.46 -4.56
CA LYS A 110 -1.08 5.38 -5.52
C LYS A 110 -1.24 4.02 -4.85
N SER A 111 -1.11 3.93 -3.53
CA SER A 111 -1.29 2.69 -2.79
C SER A 111 -2.72 2.20 -2.94
N HIS A 112 -2.91 0.88 -3.11
CA HIS A 112 -4.24 0.31 -3.27
C HIS A 112 -4.38 -1.02 -2.55
N MET A 113 -5.57 -1.26 -2.01
CA MET A 113 -5.98 -2.60 -1.61
C MET A 113 -6.46 -3.35 -2.85
N GLN A 114 -6.16 -4.65 -2.92
CA GLN A 114 -6.76 -5.51 -3.93
C GLN A 114 -8.26 -5.60 -3.68
N THR A 115 -9.04 -5.26 -4.69
CA THR A 115 -10.50 -5.25 -4.66
C THR A 115 -11.04 -6.01 -5.86
N SER A 116 -12.21 -6.61 -5.69
CA SER A 116 -12.93 -7.34 -6.73
C SER A 116 -14.27 -6.66 -6.96
N HIS A 117 -14.53 -6.16 -8.16
CA HIS A 117 -15.73 -5.38 -8.45
C HIS A 117 -16.76 -6.18 -9.24
N TYR A 118 -18.03 -5.78 -9.16
CA TYR A 118 -19.07 -6.29 -10.04
C TYR A 118 -18.88 -5.75 -11.47
N SER A 119 -19.03 -6.63 -12.46
CA SER A 119 -19.11 -6.22 -13.85
C SER A 119 -20.43 -5.46 -14.08
N GLU A 120 -20.43 -4.56 -15.06
CA GLU A 120 -21.62 -3.75 -15.35
C GLU A 120 -22.85 -4.57 -15.71
N ARG A 121 -22.66 -5.77 -16.27
CA ARG A 121 -23.73 -6.68 -16.70
C ARG A 121 -24.42 -7.37 -15.52
N GLU A 122 -23.75 -7.46 -14.38
CA GLU A 122 -24.29 -8.10 -13.18
C GLU A 122 -25.16 -7.17 -12.34
N ILE A 123 -25.01 -5.86 -12.50
CA ILE A 123 -25.72 -4.85 -11.72
C ILE A 123 -27.13 -4.67 -12.27
N ASN A 124 -28.14 -4.77 -11.40
CA ASN A 124 -29.54 -4.62 -11.78
C ASN A 124 -29.93 -3.13 -11.94
N ARG A 125 -29.44 -2.49 -13.02
CA ARG A 125 -29.70 -1.07 -13.33
C ARG A 125 -31.18 -0.74 -13.44
N THR A 126 -31.95 -1.61 -14.06
CA THR A 126 -33.40 -1.44 -14.20
C THR A 126 -34.08 -1.37 -12.83
N LYS A 127 -33.67 -2.22 -11.88
CA LYS A 127 -34.20 -2.18 -10.52
C LYS A 127 -33.78 -0.90 -9.80
N ILE A 128 -32.53 -0.45 -9.92
CA ILE A 128 -32.07 0.83 -9.35
C ILE A 128 -32.95 1.99 -9.86
N ILE A 129 -33.13 2.10 -11.19
CA ILE A 129 -33.94 3.15 -11.81
C ILE A 129 -35.39 3.08 -11.30
N ASN A 130 -36.02 1.91 -11.35
CA ASN A 130 -37.41 1.76 -10.92
C ASN A 130 -37.61 2.07 -9.43
N THR A 131 -36.62 1.75 -8.58
CA THR A 131 -36.68 2.03 -7.13
C THR A 131 -36.67 3.52 -6.80
N PHE A 132 -36.05 4.39 -7.61
CA PHE A 132 -35.99 5.83 -7.30
C PHE A 132 -36.83 6.70 -8.24
N TRP A 133 -37.06 6.25 -9.47
CA TRP A 133 -37.83 7.02 -10.47
C TRP A 133 -39.32 6.70 -10.49
N LYS A 134 -39.67 5.41 -10.32
CA LYS A 134 -41.04 4.90 -10.47
C LYS A 134 -41.61 4.35 -9.17
N SER A 135 -41.03 4.73 -8.04
CA SER A 135 -41.41 4.20 -6.74
C SER A 135 -42.41 5.09 -6.01
N LYS A 136 -43.02 4.51 -4.98
CA LYS A 136 -43.87 5.23 -4.01
C LYS A 136 -43.09 6.19 -3.11
N LEU A 137 -41.80 6.43 -3.36
CA LEU A 137 -40.96 7.33 -2.56
C LEU A 137 -41.23 8.81 -2.86
N GLU A 138 -42.02 9.13 -3.90
CA GLU A 138 -42.45 10.49 -4.28
C GLU A 138 -41.29 11.50 -4.34
N LEU A 139 -40.12 11.06 -4.82
CA LEU A 139 -38.95 11.92 -4.95
C LEU A 139 -39.13 12.89 -6.12
N HIS A 140 -38.77 14.16 -5.93
CA HIS A 140 -38.60 15.10 -7.03
C HIS A 140 -37.49 14.62 -7.99
N TYR A 141 -37.57 15.06 -9.26
CA TYR A 141 -36.65 14.69 -10.34
C TYR A 141 -35.18 14.71 -9.89
N ASP A 142 -34.71 15.85 -9.33
CA ASP A 142 -33.31 16.02 -8.95
C ASP A 142 -32.85 15.05 -7.86
N ALA A 143 -33.75 14.71 -6.93
CA ALA A 143 -33.49 13.78 -5.85
C ALA A 143 -33.47 12.34 -6.36
N ALA A 144 -34.39 11.98 -7.25
CA ALA A 144 -34.44 10.67 -7.89
C ALA A 144 -33.21 10.42 -8.76
N GLU A 145 -32.86 11.37 -9.63
CA GLU A 145 -31.67 11.32 -10.49
C GLU A 145 -30.41 11.14 -9.65
N ALA A 146 -30.24 11.94 -8.59
CA ALA A 146 -29.07 11.84 -7.73
C ALA A 146 -28.97 10.47 -7.04
N SER A 147 -30.08 9.93 -6.53
CA SER A 147 -30.13 8.60 -5.93
C SER A 147 -29.78 7.50 -6.94
N ILE A 148 -30.26 7.59 -8.17
CA ILE A 148 -29.93 6.62 -9.23
C ILE A 148 -28.43 6.65 -9.54
N LEU A 149 -27.86 7.84 -9.72
CA LEU A 149 -26.45 8.01 -10.06
C LEU A 149 -25.53 7.55 -8.93
N VAL A 150 -25.81 7.94 -7.68
CA VAL A 150 -25.02 7.51 -6.51
C VAL A 150 -25.15 6.00 -6.28
N CYS A 151 -26.37 5.42 -6.37
CA CYS A 151 -26.54 3.97 -6.24
C CYS A 151 -25.83 3.19 -7.35
N SER A 152 -25.92 3.66 -8.60
CA SER A 152 -25.22 3.03 -9.73
C SER A 152 -23.71 3.11 -9.56
N PHE A 153 -23.20 4.25 -9.07
CA PHE A 153 -21.79 4.43 -8.73
C PHE A 153 -21.35 3.45 -7.63
N LEU A 154 -22.10 3.36 -6.52
CA LEU A 154 -21.77 2.43 -5.45
C LEU A 154 -21.80 0.99 -5.94
N ALA A 155 -22.86 0.54 -6.61
CA ALA A 155 -22.98 -0.83 -7.12
C ALA A 155 -21.80 -1.24 -8.04
N LYS A 156 -21.28 -0.29 -8.83
CA LYS A 156 -20.15 -0.51 -9.73
C LYS A 156 -18.80 -0.56 -9.01
N ASN A 157 -18.62 0.19 -7.93
CA ASN A 157 -17.30 0.43 -7.33
C ASN A 157 -17.09 -0.25 -5.98
N ILE A 158 -18.13 -0.77 -5.33
CA ILE A 158 -17.94 -1.55 -4.10
C ILE A 158 -17.10 -2.79 -4.37
N ASP A 159 -16.35 -3.20 -3.36
CA ASP A 159 -15.63 -4.46 -3.36
C ASP A 159 -16.57 -5.61 -2.96
N ARG A 160 -16.54 -6.70 -3.73
CA ARG A 160 -17.39 -7.90 -3.56
C ARG A 160 -17.13 -8.63 -2.25
N ASN A 161 -15.90 -8.54 -1.73
CA ASN A 161 -15.53 -9.24 -0.51
C ASN A 161 -16.00 -8.46 0.72
N THR A 162 -15.82 -7.15 0.71
CA THR A 162 -16.14 -6.27 1.85
C THR A 162 -17.53 -5.63 1.79
N HIS A 163 -18.20 -5.70 0.63
CA HIS A 163 -19.45 -4.98 0.33
C HIS A 163 -19.35 -3.48 0.65
N GLY A 164 -18.18 -2.89 0.45
CA GLY A 164 -17.98 -1.49 0.76
C GLY A 164 -16.96 -0.81 -0.14
N LEU A 165 -16.86 0.49 0.06
CA LEU A 165 -16.05 1.40 -0.73
C LEU A 165 -15.45 2.48 0.15
N GLY A 166 -14.12 2.47 0.23
CA GLY A 166 -13.34 3.56 0.80
C GLY A 166 -13.32 4.78 -0.11
N ILE A 167 -14.13 5.80 0.19
CA ILE A 167 -14.24 6.98 -0.65
C ILE A 167 -14.78 8.19 0.11
N SER A 168 -14.25 9.38 -0.19
CA SER A 168 -14.77 10.65 0.32
C SER A 168 -15.94 11.17 -0.51
N GLN A 169 -16.83 11.94 0.13
CA GLN A 169 -17.94 12.61 -0.56
C GLN A 169 -17.46 13.53 -1.70
N SER A 170 -16.33 14.22 -1.50
CA SER A 170 -15.71 15.07 -2.53
C SER A 170 -15.32 14.29 -3.77
N LYS A 171 -14.79 13.07 -3.60
CA LYS A 171 -14.41 12.23 -4.74
C LYS A 171 -15.64 11.73 -5.51
N ILE A 172 -16.73 11.38 -4.80
CA ILE A 172 -18.01 11.05 -5.44
C ILE A 172 -18.55 12.25 -6.21
N ALA A 173 -18.55 13.44 -5.60
CA ALA A 173 -19.02 14.68 -6.20
C ALA A 173 -18.29 15.01 -7.51
N ILE A 174 -16.96 14.90 -7.51
CA ILE A 174 -16.12 15.10 -8.70
C ILE A 174 -16.47 14.08 -9.80
N VAL A 175 -16.52 12.78 -9.46
CA VAL A 175 -16.76 11.72 -10.44
C VAL A 175 -18.16 11.82 -11.07
N LEU A 176 -19.15 12.24 -10.28
CA LEU A 176 -20.54 12.34 -10.74
C LEU A 176 -20.94 13.72 -11.24
N GLY A 177 -20.03 14.71 -11.22
CA GLY A 177 -20.36 16.09 -11.61
C GLY A 177 -21.43 16.74 -10.74
N MET A 178 -21.49 16.37 -9.45
CA MET A 178 -22.49 16.84 -8.50
C MET A 178 -21.89 17.80 -7.47
N SER A 179 -22.73 18.63 -6.84
CA SER A 179 -22.30 19.39 -5.67
C SER A 179 -22.10 18.47 -4.45
N LEU A 180 -21.18 18.85 -3.56
CA LEU A 180 -20.94 18.16 -2.29
C LEU A 180 -22.23 18.00 -1.48
N ARG A 181 -23.04 19.06 -1.42
CA ARG A 181 -24.35 19.06 -0.74
C ARG A 181 -25.28 18.01 -1.32
N ARG A 182 -25.41 17.94 -2.66
CA ARG A 182 -26.28 16.98 -3.34
C ARG A 182 -25.85 15.53 -3.08
N VAL A 183 -24.54 15.25 -3.06
CA VAL A 183 -24.01 13.92 -2.68
C VAL A 183 -24.31 13.61 -1.21
N SER A 184 -24.10 14.57 -0.31
CA SER A 184 -24.37 14.39 1.12
C SER A 184 -25.84 14.09 1.40
N ASP A 185 -26.75 14.89 0.84
CA ASP A 185 -28.20 14.70 0.98
C ASP A 185 -28.64 13.34 0.41
N THR A 186 -28.04 12.92 -0.71
CA THR A 186 -28.33 11.62 -1.33
C THR A 186 -27.82 10.46 -0.47
N LEU A 187 -26.60 10.53 0.07
CA LEU A 187 -26.08 9.49 0.96
C LEU A 187 -26.88 9.40 2.27
N ASN A 188 -27.30 10.53 2.83
CA ASN A 188 -28.20 10.55 3.99
C ASN A 188 -29.52 9.84 3.67
N ARG A 189 -30.12 10.11 2.50
CA ARG A 189 -31.35 9.43 2.05
C ARG A 189 -31.15 7.92 1.90
N LEU A 190 -30.05 7.50 1.28
CA LEU A 190 -29.76 6.07 1.12
C LEU A 190 -29.53 5.37 2.46
N GLU A 191 -28.96 6.06 3.44
CA GLU A 191 -28.80 5.53 4.80
C GLU A 191 -30.16 5.44 5.52
N GLN A 192 -31.02 6.45 5.40
CA GLN A 192 -32.39 6.42 5.94
C GLN A 192 -33.26 5.31 5.33
N LEU A 193 -33.06 5.03 4.04
CA LEU A 193 -33.73 3.92 3.33
C LEU A 193 -33.08 2.55 3.64
N GLY A 194 -32.05 2.51 4.49
CA GLY A 194 -31.38 1.28 4.89
C GLY A 194 -30.58 0.63 3.78
N TYR A 195 -30.13 1.38 2.77
CA TYR A 195 -29.32 0.89 1.65
C TYR A 195 -27.81 0.95 1.91
N VAL A 196 -27.36 1.90 2.73
CA VAL A 196 -25.93 2.06 3.04
C VAL A 196 -25.72 2.36 4.52
N ARG A 197 -24.50 2.11 5.00
CA ARG A 197 -23.96 2.58 6.28
C ARG A 197 -22.66 3.31 6.05
N ARG A 198 -22.45 4.43 6.74
CA ARG A 198 -21.20 5.19 6.66
C ARG A 198 -20.37 5.00 7.90
N HIS A 199 -19.09 4.71 7.71
CA HIS A 199 -18.11 4.54 8.77
C HIS A 199 -17.01 5.59 8.64
N THR A 200 -16.56 6.11 9.78
CA THR A 200 -15.44 7.07 9.85
C THR A 200 -14.59 6.76 11.06
N VAL A 201 -13.28 6.71 10.89
CA VAL A 201 -12.32 6.44 11.98
C VAL A 201 -11.27 7.55 12.03
N LYS A 202 -10.81 7.88 13.24
CA LYS A 202 -9.69 8.80 13.47
C LYS A 202 -8.38 8.02 13.56
N ALA A 203 -7.32 8.58 13.04
CA ALA A 203 -5.98 8.00 13.13
C ALA A 203 -5.52 7.93 14.59
N LYS A 204 -4.93 6.81 15.01
CA LYS A 204 -4.34 6.70 16.36
C LYS A 204 -3.18 7.69 16.52
N ARG A 205 -2.36 7.86 15.48
CA ARG A 205 -1.28 8.86 15.41
C ARG A 205 -1.71 10.06 14.56
N GLY A 206 -1.56 11.27 15.10
CA GLY A 206 -1.81 12.52 14.38
C GLY A 206 -3.25 13.09 14.46
N LYS A 207 -4.19 12.44 15.16
CA LYS A 207 -5.56 12.91 15.47
C LYS A 207 -6.48 13.28 14.29
N LEU A 208 -6.02 13.18 13.03
CA LEU A 208 -6.83 13.45 11.84
C LEU A 208 -7.75 12.27 11.48
N SER A 209 -8.83 12.53 10.75
CA SER A 209 -9.68 11.45 10.20
C SER A 209 -8.90 10.67 9.14
N LEU A 210 -8.96 9.32 9.20
CA LEU A 210 -8.33 8.45 8.21
C LEU A 210 -9.09 8.44 6.88
N GLY A 211 -10.36 8.84 6.89
CA GLY A 211 -11.24 8.85 5.72
C GLY A 211 -12.61 8.26 6.04
N THR A 212 -13.39 8.04 4.99
CA THR A 212 -14.75 7.52 5.07
C THR A 212 -14.87 6.20 4.31
N PHE A 213 -15.69 5.29 4.83
CA PHE A 213 -16.01 4.01 4.21
C PHE A 213 -17.53 3.89 4.09
N ILE A 214 -18.02 3.62 2.88
CA ILE A 214 -19.44 3.42 2.61
C ILE A 214 -19.66 1.93 2.40
N GLN A 215 -20.44 1.30 3.27
CA GLN A 215 -20.79 -0.11 3.19
C GLN A 215 -22.23 -0.25 2.70
N VAL A 216 -22.48 -1.12 1.74
CA VAL A 216 -23.84 -1.43 1.30
C VAL A 216 -24.46 -2.46 2.24
N THR A 217 -25.77 -2.35 2.47
CA THR A 217 -26.50 -3.29 3.34
C THR A 217 -26.97 -4.52 2.56
N GLU A 218 -27.48 -5.53 3.28
CA GLU A 218 -28.15 -6.68 2.66
C GLU A 218 -29.35 -6.26 1.80
N ASN A 219 -30.08 -5.21 2.20
CA ASN A 219 -31.19 -4.65 1.44
C ASN A 219 -30.73 -4.09 0.08
N PHE A 220 -29.56 -3.43 0.04
CA PHE A 220 -28.97 -2.99 -1.23
C PHE A 220 -28.53 -4.18 -2.08
N SER A 221 -27.80 -5.12 -1.49
CA SER A 221 -27.23 -6.26 -2.21
C SER A 221 -28.32 -7.15 -2.82
N SER A 222 -29.34 -7.50 -2.05
CA SER A 222 -30.46 -8.34 -2.51
C SER A 222 -31.28 -7.70 -3.63
N GLN A 223 -31.36 -6.37 -3.67
CA GLN A 223 -32.13 -5.66 -4.70
C GLN A 223 -31.32 -5.36 -5.96
N PHE A 224 -30.04 -4.98 -5.83
CA PHE A 224 -29.29 -4.34 -6.90
C PHE A 224 -28.10 -5.14 -7.41
N LEU A 225 -27.62 -6.13 -6.65
CA LEU A 225 -26.45 -6.93 -6.97
C LEU A 225 -26.86 -8.37 -7.29
N PRO A 226 -26.03 -9.14 -8.03
CA PRO A 226 -26.32 -10.54 -8.23
C PRO A 226 -26.29 -11.28 -6.89
N PRO A 227 -27.14 -12.30 -6.68
CA PRO A 227 -27.02 -13.16 -5.51
C PRO A 227 -25.62 -13.78 -5.50
N LYS A 228 -25.02 -13.84 -4.31
CA LYS A 228 -23.71 -14.46 -4.12
C LYS A 228 -23.81 -15.91 -4.59
N LYS A 229 -23.23 -16.24 -5.76
CA LYS A 229 -23.10 -17.63 -6.16
C LYS A 229 -22.26 -18.32 -5.09
N ILE A 230 -22.87 -19.23 -4.34
CA ILE A 230 -22.12 -20.20 -3.56
C ILE A 230 -21.38 -21.01 -4.61
N VAL A 231 -20.11 -20.68 -4.83
CA VAL A 231 -19.23 -21.55 -5.60
C VAL A 231 -19.19 -22.83 -4.78
N GLY A 232 -19.71 -23.92 -5.37
CA GLY A 232 -19.65 -25.24 -4.79
C GLY A 232 -18.18 -25.66 -4.66
N GLU A 233 -17.54 -25.24 -3.58
CA GLU A 233 -16.37 -25.92 -3.04
C GLU A 233 -16.90 -26.99 -2.08
N SER A 234 -16.63 -28.22 -2.47
CA SER A 234 -16.84 -29.48 -1.76
C SER A 234 -16.93 -29.32 -0.24
N GLU A 235 -17.98 -29.90 0.34
CA GLU A 235 -18.29 -29.94 1.78
C GLU A 235 -17.18 -30.54 2.67
N GLU A 236 -16.02 -30.92 2.13
CA GLU A 236 -14.91 -31.50 2.87
C GLU A 236 -13.89 -30.48 3.43
N LYS A 237 -13.86 -29.23 2.97
CA LYS A 237 -12.93 -28.21 3.53
C LYS A 237 -13.50 -27.38 4.68
N GLN A 238 -14.79 -27.50 4.98
CA GLN A 238 -15.43 -26.71 6.04
C GLN A 238 -15.27 -27.28 7.46
N LYS A 239 -14.66 -28.47 7.63
CA LYS A 239 -14.48 -29.08 8.96
C LYS A 239 -13.12 -28.88 9.63
N GLN A 240 -12.18 -28.12 9.04
CA GLN A 240 -10.84 -27.90 9.62
C GLN A 240 -10.41 -26.44 9.84
N SER A 241 -11.30 -25.46 9.63
CA SER A 241 -10.98 -24.04 9.86
C SER A 241 -11.87 -23.35 10.91
N SER A 242 -12.61 -24.14 11.70
CA SER A 242 -13.40 -23.65 12.82
C SER A 242 -12.56 -23.46 14.09
N GLU A 243 -11.40 -22.80 13.97
CA GLU A 243 -10.70 -22.21 15.11
C GLU A 243 -10.66 -20.70 14.92
N HIS A 244 -11.53 -20.05 15.69
CA HIS A 244 -11.60 -18.62 16.01
C HIS A 244 -10.57 -17.70 15.35
N GLN A 245 -10.82 -17.33 14.08
CA GLN A 245 -10.47 -15.99 13.63
C GLN A 245 -11.69 -15.12 13.87
N SER A 246 -11.63 -14.25 14.88
CA SER A 246 -12.50 -13.09 14.99
C SER A 246 -12.41 -12.37 13.64
N GLN A 247 -13.42 -12.53 12.77
CA GLN A 247 -13.45 -11.84 11.50
C GLN A 247 -13.64 -10.35 11.83
N GLU A 248 -12.54 -9.60 11.78
CA GLU A 248 -12.61 -8.15 11.84
C GLU A 248 -13.66 -7.67 10.83
N PRO A 249 -14.49 -6.68 11.20
CA PRO A 249 -15.53 -6.24 10.30
C PRO A 249 -14.88 -5.62 9.04
N PRO A 250 -15.51 -5.73 7.86
CA PRO A 250 -14.87 -5.39 6.59
C PRO A 250 -14.27 -3.98 6.50
N GLU A 251 -14.89 -3.00 7.16
CA GLU A 251 -14.40 -1.63 7.28
C GLU A 251 -13.10 -1.54 8.10
N GLY A 252 -12.89 -2.44 9.06
CA GLY A 252 -11.69 -2.53 9.88
C GLY A 252 -10.45 -2.75 9.03
N HIS A 253 -10.51 -3.64 8.04
CA HIS A 253 -9.40 -3.86 7.09
C HIS A 253 -9.07 -2.60 6.28
N TYR A 254 -10.09 -1.85 5.83
CA TYR A 254 -9.87 -0.60 5.10
C TYR A 254 -9.23 0.47 5.99
N PHE A 255 -9.70 0.63 7.23
CA PHE A 255 -9.11 1.60 8.15
C PHE A 255 -7.70 1.20 8.61
N GLN A 256 -7.43 -0.10 8.75
CA GLN A 256 -6.08 -0.62 9.01
C GLN A 256 -5.13 -0.27 7.85
N PHE A 257 -5.57 -0.44 6.61
CA PHE A 257 -4.82 0.00 5.43
C PHE A 257 -4.49 1.49 5.49
N LEU A 258 -5.48 2.35 5.74
CA LEU A 258 -5.26 3.80 5.86
C LEU A 258 -4.34 4.17 7.02
N GLU A 259 -4.44 3.47 8.15
CA GLU A 259 -3.58 3.64 9.31
C GLU A 259 -2.12 3.30 8.97
N ILE A 260 -1.87 2.18 8.28
CA ILE A 260 -0.53 1.80 7.81
C ILE A 260 0.07 2.87 6.90
N LEU A 261 -0.71 3.44 5.97
CA LEU A 261 -0.24 4.51 5.09
C LEU A 261 0.04 5.81 5.85
N SER A 262 -0.81 6.14 6.83
CA SER A 262 -0.64 7.31 7.69
C SER A 262 0.63 7.20 8.53
N ASP A 263 0.87 6.03 9.12
CA ASP A 263 2.07 5.75 9.90
C ASP A 263 3.32 5.81 9.02
N LEU A 264 3.30 5.20 7.83
CA LEU A 264 4.40 5.27 6.87
C LEU A 264 4.75 6.74 6.52
N ARG A 265 3.73 7.57 6.25
CA ARG A 265 3.93 9.00 5.99
C ARG A 265 4.60 9.71 7.18
N LEU A 266 4.18 9.39 8.40
CA LEU A 266 4.76 9.97 9.61
C LEU A 266 6.19 9.49 9.84
N ASP A 267 6.47 8.22 9.59
CA ASP A 267 7.79 7.62 9.74
C ASP A 267 8.79 8.22 8.74
N LEU A 268 8.38 8.41 7.48
CA LEU A 268 9.18 9.11 6.46
C LEU A 268 9.50 10.56 6.86
N LYS A 269 8.52 11.30 7.39
CA LYS A 269 8.74 12.68 7.88
C LYS A 269 9.66 12.70 9.09
N ASN A 270 9.45 11.78 10.03
CA ASN A 270 10.28 11.65 11.22
C ASN A 270 11.71 11.29 10.87
N PHE A 271 11.92 10.47 9.85
CA PHE A 271 13.26 10.13 9.37
C PHE A 271 14.00 11.38 8.88
N ILE A 272 13.34 12.24 8.10
CA ILE A 272 13.92 13.53 7.67
C ILE A 272 14.26 14.42 8.87
N VAL A 273 13.31 14.59 9.79
CA VAL A 273 13.46 15.55 10.91
C VAL A 273 14.44 15.08 11.98
N LYS A 274 14.52 13.77 12.23
CA LYS A 274 15.32 13.20 13.32
C LYS A 274 16.69 12.70 12.87
N SER A 275 16.99 12.70 11.57
CA SER A 275 18.30 12.26 11.07
C SER A 275 19.40 13.17 11.63
N LYS A 276 20.38 12.57 12.31
CA LYS A 276 21.56 13.29 12.80
C LYS A 276 22.61 13.47 11.70
N ASP A 277 22.67 12.51 10.79
CA ASP A 277 23.58 12.53 9.66
C ASP A 277 22.87 13.05 8.39
N PRO A 278 23.62 13.62 7.43
CA PRO A 278 23.07 13.97 6.13
C PRO A 278 22.41 12.76 5.45
N ILE A 279 21.15 12.94 5.03
CA ILE A 279 20.43 11.93 4.25
C ILE A 279 20.92 12.01 2.80
N PRO A 280 21.28 10.88 2.16
CA PRO A 280 21.71 10.89 0.77
C PRO A 280 20.68 11.55 -0.17
N PRO A 281 21.11 12.38 -1.14
CA PRO A 281 20.18 13.09 -2.03
C PRO A 281 19.20 12.18 -2.76
N ALA A 282 19.65 11.02 -3.27
CA ALA A 282 18.79 10.05 -3.95
C ALA A 282 17.68 9.49 -3.02
N VAL A 283 18.01 9.25 -1.75
CA VAL A 283 17.05 8.82 -0.73
C VAL A 283 16.04 9.92 -0.46
N LEU A 284 16.51 11.15 -0.25
CA LEU A 284 15.64 12.28 0.08
C LEU A 284 14.68 12.63 -1.07
N GLN A 285 15.16 12.64 -2.32
CA GLN A 285 14.35 12.84 -3.52
C GLN A 285 13.23 11.80 -3.62
N GLN A 286 13.56 10.53 -3.37
CA GLN A 286 12.56 9.47 -3.38
C GLN A 286 11.56 9.61 -2.24
N ILE A 287 11.98 10.02 -1.03
CA ILE A 287 11.05 10.27 0.06
C ILE A 287 10.04 11.37 -0.32
N PHE A 288 10.50 12.48 -0.91
CA PHE A 288 9.58 13.54 -1.35
C PHE A 288 8.61 13.06 -2.43
N LYS A 289 9.11 12.33 -3.44
CA LYS A 289 8.27 11.70 -4.47
C LYS A 289 7.25 10.72 -3.89
N VAL A 290 7.59 10.05 -2.78
CA VAL A 290 6.68 9.14 -2.10
C VAL A 290 5.58 9.89 -1.32
N LEU A 291 5.91 11.07 -0.79
CA LEU A 291 5.03 11.90 0.01
C LEU A 291 4.04 12.75 -0.81
N GLU A 292 4.38 13.06 -2.07
CA GLU A 292 3.48 13.65 -3.08
C GLU A 292 2.18 12.86 -3.25
#